data_AF-A0A4Y1Z9H0-F1
#
_entry.id   AF-A0A4Y1Z9H0-F1
#
_cell.length_a   1.000
_cell.length_b   1.000
_cell.length_c   1.000
_cell.angle_alpha   90.00
_cell.angle_beta   90.00
_cell.angle_gamma   90.00
#
_symmetry.space_group_name_H-M   'P 1'
#
loop_
_entity.id
_entity.type
_entity.pdbx_description
1 polymer ?
#
loop_
_entity_poly.entity_id
_entity_poly.type
_entity_poly.pdbx_seq_one_letter_code
_entity_poly.pdbx_strand_id
1 'polypeptide(L)' 'MVNILGQHVQPVLDKISELSSAHLHLYGKDAAKTGRKMGHLTILGDTVDEAIEKAEQIGIWKIEQEVGKHS' A
#
# COMPACT_ATOMS: atom_id res chain seq x y z
N MET A 1 3.49 -6.19 1.22
CA MET A 1 3.91 -4.80 1.52
C MET A 1 3.73 -3.96 0.27
N VAL A 2 3.22 -2.73 0.39
CA VAL A 2 2.99 -1.81 -0.74
C VAL A 2 3.69 -0.46 -0.52
N ASN A 3 4.21 0.14 -1.59
CA ASN A 3 4.84 1.46 -1.53
C ASN A 3 3.77 2.57 -1.57
N ILE A 4 3.95 3.57 -0.70
CA ILE A 4 3.15 4.81 -0.74
C ILE A 4 3.92 5.80 -1.61
N LEU A 5 3.38 6.10 -2.78
CA LEU A 5 3.90 7.15 -3.66
C LEU A 5 3.19 8.47 -3.34
N GLY A 6 3.68 9.60 -3.85
CA GLY A 6 3.07 10.90 -3.57
C GLY A 6 1.57 10.95 -3.85
N GLN A 7 1.12 10.33 -4.94
CA GLN A 7 -0.30 10.23 -5.31
C GLN A 7 -1.13 9.33 -4.36
N HIS A 8 -0.47 8.47 -3.55
CA HIS A 8 -1.13 7.57 -2.60
C HIS A 8 -1.23 8.17 -1.19
N VAL A 9 -0.53 9.27 -0.88
CA VAL A 9 -0.48 9.82 0.49
C VAL A 9 -1.87 10.23 0.97
N GLN A 10 -2.56 11.08 0.23
CA GLN A 10 -3.89 11.55 0.66
C GLN A 10 -4.90 10.39 0.77
N PRO A 11 -5.04 9.49 -0.22
CA PRO A 11 -5.91 8.32 -0.09
C PRO A 11 -5.61 7.43 1.13
N VAL A 12 -4.34 7.27 1.50
CA VAL A 12 -3.95 6.49 2.69
C VAL A 12 -4.38 7.19 3.97
N LEU A 13 -4.21 8.52 4.05
CA LEU A 13 -4.64 9.30 5.21
C LEU A 13 -6.16 9.29 5.37
N ASP A 14 -6.90 9.40 4.27
CA ASP A 14 -8.38 9.40 4.27
C ASP A 14 -8.95 8.07 4.79
N LYS A 15 -8.23 6.96 4.58
CA LYS A 15 -8.63 5.61 5.01
C LYS A 15 -7.91 5.10 6.26
N ILE A 16 -7.18 5.95 6.97
CA ILE A 16 -6.27 5.49 8.04
C ILE A 16 -6.99 4.71 9.15
N SER A 17 -8.26 5.02 9.42
CA SER A 17 -9.10 4.30 10.39
C SER A 17 -9.46 2.87 9.96
N GLU A 18 -9.43 2.59 8.65
CA GLU A 18 -9.73 1.27 8.08
C GLU A 18 -8.49 0.36 8.04
N LEU A 19 -7.29 0.91 8.32
CA LEU A 19 -6.00 0.21 8.20
C LEU A 19 -5.56 -0.49 9.50
N SER A 20 -6.49 -0.94 10.36
CA SER A 20 -6.17 -1.50 11.69
C SER A 20 -5.28 -2.75 11.63
N SER A 21 -5.30 -3.49 10.52
CA SER A 21 -4.45 -4.66 10.28
C SER A 21 -3.20 -4.36 9.43
N ALA A 22 -2.75 -3.10 9.43
CA ALA A 22 -1.57 -2.68 8.68
C ALA A 22 -0.67 -1.72 9.45
N HIS A 23 0.63 -1.79 9.18
CA HIS A 23 1.64 -0.88 9.72
C HIS A 23 2.01 0.18 8.68
N LEU A 24 1.67 1.43 8.99
CA LEU A 24 2.02 2.60 8.18
C LEU A 24 3.39 3.15 8.60
N HIS A 25 4.26 3.38 7.63
CA HIS A 25 5.52 4.09 7.83
C HIS A 25 5.67 5.20 6.78
N LEU A 26 5.76 6.46 7.22
CA LEU A 26 6.00 7.63 6.38
C LEU A 26 7.41 8.17 6.62
N TYR A 27 8.10 8.57 5.56
CA TYR A 27 9.51 9.03 5.63
C TYR A 27 9.67 10.51 6.02
N GLY A 28 8.59 11.24 6.32
CA GLY A 28 8.65 12.65 6.71
C GLY A 28 9.14 13.61 5.62
N LYS A 29 8.92 13.30 4.34
CA LYS A 29 9.33 14.17 3.22
C LYS A 29 8.35 15.34 3.03
N ASP A 30 8.87 16.55 2.82
CA ASP A 30 8.08 17.79 2.78
C ASP A 30 7.02 17.85 1.66
N ALA A 31 7.24 17.19 0.52
CA ALA A 31 6.35 17.27 -0.64
C ALA A 31 6.07 15.91 -1.28
N ALA A 32 4.78 15.56 -1.30
CA ALA A 32 4.23 14.41 -2.02
C ALA A 32 4.13 14.73 -3.53
N LYS A 33 5.12 14.25 -4.30
CA LYS A 33 5.13 14.35 -5.77
C LYS A 33 4.75 13.00 -6.39
N THR A 34 4.00 13.00 -7.50
CA THR A 34 3.67 11.78 -8.26
C THR A 34 4.92 10.94 -8.52
N GLY A 35 4.84 9.63 -8.30
CA GLY A 35 5.96 8.70 -8.43
C GLY A 35 7.03 8.75 -7.32
N ARG A 36 7.06 9.78 -6.45
CA ARG A 36 8.03 9.86 -5.35
C ARG A 36 7.62 8.91 -4.22
N LYS A 37 8.51 8.02 -3.78
CA LYS A 37 8.29 7.19 -2.58
C LYS A 37 8.19 8.05 -1.32
N MET A 38 7.05 8.01 -0.65
CA MET A 38 6.73 8.76 0.56
C MET A 38 6.71 7.88 1.82
N GLY A 39 6.60 6.56 1.64
CA GLY A 39 6.54 5.60 2.74
C GLY A 39 6.18 4.21 2.24
N HIS A 40 5.71 3.38 3.16
CA HIS A 40 5.16 2.07 2.85
C HIS A 40 4.05 1.68 3.83
N LEU A 41 3.20 0.76 3.38
CA LEU A 41 2.20 0.10 4.20
C LEU A 41 2.49 -1.40 4.22
N THR A 42 2.67 -1.96 5.41
CA THR A 42 2.82 -3.41 5.62
C THR A 42 1.49 -3.98 6.05
N ILE A 43 0.86 -4.75 5.19
CA ILE A 43 -0.44 -5.37 5.43
C ILE A 43 -0.21 -6.78 5.99
N LEU A 44 -0.91 -7.11 7.07
CA LEU A 44 -0.82 -8.40 7.73
C LEU A 44 -1.97 -9.33 7.30
N GLY A 45 -1.63 -10.60 7.08
CA GLY A 45 -2.56 -11.69 6.80
C GLY A 45 -1.90 -13.01 7.23
N ASP A 46 -2.72 -14.03 7.47
CA ASP A 46 -2.26 -15.38 7.79
C ASP A 46 -1.65 -16.05 6.55
N THR A 47 -2.08 -15.63 5.35
CA THR A 47 -1.49 -16.04 4.06
C THR A 47 -1.12 -14.84 3.20
N VAL A 48 -0.29 -15.09 2.17
CA VAL A 48 0.06 -14.08 1.17
C VAL A 48 -1.17 -13.63 0.39
N ASP A 49 -2.02 -14.57 0.00
CA ASP A 49 -3.25 -14.28 -0.76
C ASP A 49 -4.21 -13.40 0.05
N GLU A 50 -4.39 -13.69 1.34
CA GLU A 50 -5.20 -12.85 2.23
C GLU A 50 -4.63 -11.44 2.36
N ALA A 51 -3.30 -11.30 2.46
CA ALA A 51 -2.66 -10.00 2.50
C ALA A 51 -2.82 -9.22 1.17
N ILE A 52 -2.89 -9.92 0.04
CA ILE A 52 -3.19 -9.34 -1.28
C ILE A 52 -4.64 -8.89 -1.34
N GLU A 53 -5.60 -9.74 -0.98
CA GLU A 53 -7.03 -9.41 -0.98
C GLU A 53 -7.32 -8.19 -0.10
N LYS A 54 -6.74 -8.14 1.10
CA LYS A 54 -6.82 -6.96 1.98
C LYS A 54 -6.26 -5.70 1.31
N ALA A 55 -5.15 -5.83 0.59
CA ALA A 55 -4.54 -4.71 -0.13
C ALA A 55 -5.42 -4.21 -1.28
N GLU A 56 -6.12 -5.11 -1.98
CA GLU A 56 -7.08 -4.77 -3.04
C GLU A 56 -8.34 -4.10 -2.47
N GLN A 57 -8.86 -4.58 -1.33
CA GLN A 57 -10.02 -4.00 -0.64
C GLN A 57 -9.78 -2.55 -0.20
N ILE A 58 -8.55 -2.20 0.19
CA ILE A 58 -8.18 -0.81 0.50
C ILE A 58 -8.39 0.09 -0.73
N GLY A 59 -8.27 -0.43 -1.95
CA GLY A 59 -8.65 0.26 -3.19
C GLY A 59 -7.80 1.47 -3.56
N ILE A 60 -6.60 1.62 -2.96
CA ILE A 60 -5.67 2.71 -3.25
C ILE A 60 -4.70 2.33 -4.39
N TRP A 61 -4.32 1.05 -4.46
CA TRP A 61 -3.40 0.53 -5.46
C TRP A 61 -4.15 -0.29 -6.50
N LYS A 62 -3.70 -0.19 -7.75
CA LYS A 62 -3.97 -1.25 -8.73
C LYS A 62 -2.92 -2.32 -8.52
N ILE A 63 -3.32 -3.46 -7.97
CA ILE A 63 -2.45 -4.61 -7.83
C ILE A 63 -2.53 -5.37 -9.16
N GLU A 64 -1.52 -5.17 -10.00
CA GLU A 64 -1.35 -6.00 -11.17
C GLU A 64 -0.67 -7.29 -10.71
N GLN A 65 -1.41 -8.41 -10.74
CA GLN A 65 -0.80 -9.71 -10.55
C GLN A 65 0.09 -10.00 -11.76
N GLU A 66 1.39 -9.77 -11.64
CA GLU A 66 2.34 -10.49 -12.46
C GLU A 66 2.28 -11.96 -12.02
N VAL A 67 1.46 -12.75 -12.74
CA VAL A 67 1.60 -14.21 -12.73
C VAL A 67 3.04 -14.47 -13.13
N GLY A 68 3.86 -14.84 -12.15
CA GLY A 68 5.24 -15.18 -12.36
C GLY A 68 5.32 -16.22 -13.47
N LYS A 69 5.77 -15.81 -14.65
CA LYS A 69 6.45 -16.71 -15.58
C LYS A 69 7.75 -17.13 -14.89
N HIS A 70 7.64 -18.05 -13.94
CA HIS A 70 8.73 -18.96 -13.64
C HIS A 70 8.81 -19.90 -14.85
N SER A 71 9.63 -19.50 -15.82
CA SER A 71 10.29 -20.45 -16.73
C SER A 71 11.45 -21.12 -15.98
#